data_AF-A0A0F9DRG1-F1
#
_entry.id   AF-A0A0F9DRG1-F1
#
_cell.length_a   1.000
_cell.length_b   1.000
_cell.length_c   1.000
_cell.angle_alpha   90.00
_cell.angle_beta   90.00
_cell.angle_gamma   90.00
#
_symmetry.space_group_name_H-M   'P 1'
#
loop_
_entity.id
_entity.type
_entity.pdbx_description
1 polymer ?
#
loop_
_entity_poly.entity_id
_entity_poly.type
_entity_poly.pdbx_seq_one_letter_code
_entity_poly.pdbx_strand_id
1 'polypeptide(L)'
;MSKIESYSAASTFPAKLLHQKVIKDGKIIPIHPQIYITNRCNLNCSFCSCSDRQKTLEMKFDEVKEVIDILEDAGAKAITISGGGEPLLHPEINKIIDYIEFKNNEVG
;
A
#
# COMPACT_ATOMS: atom_id res chain seq x y z
N MET A 1 19.63 -2.94 30.46
CA MET A 1 19.14 -2.31 29.21
C MET A 1 17.63 -2.49 29.18
N SER A 2 16.86 -1.44 29.48
CA SER A 2 15.40 -1.45 29.38
C SER A 2 15.01 -1.64 27.92
N LYS A 3 14.18 -2.66 27.64
CA LYS A 3 13.61 -2.83 26.30
C LYS A 3 12.67 -1.67 26.04
N ILE A 4 13.04 -0.80 25.10
CA ILE A 4 12.15 0.23 24.58
C ILE A 4 11.16 -0.49 23.66
N GLU A 5 9.90 -0.57 24.06
CA GLU A 5 8.84 -1.10 23.22
C GLU A 5 8.49 -0.02 22.17
N SER A 6 8.79 -0.29 20.90
CA SER A 6 8.35 0.58 19.81
C SER A 6 7.05 0.08 19.21
N TYR A 7 6.14 1.01 19.02
CA TYR A 7 4.89 0.84 18.27
C TYR A 7 5.08 1.05 16.76
N SER A 8 6.27 1.52 16.33
CA SER A 8 6.69 1.60 14.94
C SER A 8 7.77 0.54 14.64
N ALA A 9 7.73 -0.02 13.43
CA ALA A 9 8.59 -1.14 13.02
C ALA A 9 10.09 -0.77 12.82
N ALA A 10 10.51 0.45 13.15
CA ALA A 10 11.73 1.01 12.59
C ALA A 10 13.04 0.70 13.34
N SER A 11 13.03 0.06 14.51
CA SER A 11 14.31 -0.22 15.22
C SER A 11 14.25 -1.19 16.41
N THR A 12 13.07 -1.73 16.76
CA THR A 12 12.90 -2.67 17.89
C THR A 12 11.83 -3.70 17.54
N PHE A 13 11.85 -4.84 18.23
CA PHE A 13 10.83 -5.88 18.07
C PHE A 13 9.44 -5.23 18.21
N PRO A 14 8.62 -5.18 17.15
CA PRO A 14 7.40 -4.39 17.18
C PRO A 14 6.41 -5.10 18.09
N ALA A 15 6.20 -4.57 19.31
CA ALA A 15 5.26 -5.14 20.27
C ALA A 15 3.82 -5.23 19.71
N LYS A 16 3.53 -4.45 18.66
CA LYS A 16 2.29 -4.55 17.86
C LYS A 16 2.09 -5.94 17.22
N LEU A 17 3.16 -6.67 16.90
CA LEU A 17 3.09 -8.04 16.39
C LEU A 17 2.56 -9.04 17.44
N LEU A 18 2.70 -8.75 18.74
CA LEU A 18 2.16 -9.59 19.81
C LEU A 18 0.64 -9.40 19.99
N HIS A 19 0.12 -8.23 19.59
CA HIS A 19 -1.29 -7.87 19.75
C HIS A 19 -2.13 -8.18 18.52
N GLN A 20 -1.53 -8.32 17.34
CA GLN A 20 -2.23 -8.62 16.10
C GLN A 20 -1.89 -10.04 15.63
N LYS A 21 -2.89 -10.79 15.13
CA LYS A 21 -2.68 -12.08 14.43
C LYS A 21 -2.08 -11.86 13.03
N VAL A 22 -0.95 -11.16 12.96
CA VAL A 22 -0.25 -10.81 11.71
C VAL A 22 0.75 -11.86 11.27
N ILE A 23 1.05 -12.83 12.14
CA ILE A 23 1.97 -13.93 11.82
C ILE A 23 1.16 -15.14 11.37
N LYS A 24 1.30 -15.52 10.11
CA LYS A 24 0.75 -16.76 9.53
C LYS A 24 1.90 -17.53 8.88
N ASP A 25 2.03 -18.82 9.20
CA ASP A 25 3.09 -19.69 8.67
C ASP A 25 4.52 -19.12 8.82
N GLY A 26 4.77 -18.41 9.93
CA GLY A 26 6.06 -17.77 10.20
C GLY A 26 6.34 -16.49 9.41
N LYS A 27 5.38 -15.99 8.62
CA LYS A 27 5.49 -14.76 7.83
C LYS A 27 4.59 -13.67 8.39
N ILE A 28 5.06 -12.41 8.32
CA ILE A 28 4.26 -11.23 8.68
C ILE A 28 3.42 -10.86 7.46
N ILE A 29 2.09 -10.94 7.61
CA ILE A 29 1.13 -10.49 6.60
C ILE A 29 0.92 -8.99 6.74
N PRO A 30 1.07 -8.20 5.66
CA PRO A 30 0.71 -6.80 5.67
C PRO A 30 -0.82 -6.66 5.74
N ILE A 31 -1.34 -6.18 6.87
CA ILE A 31 -2.79 -5.88 7.01
C ILE A 31 -3.20 -4.70 6.12
N HIS A 32 -2.32 -3.70 6.00
CA HIS A 32 -2.61 -2.44 5.32
C HIS A 32 -1.43 -2.02 4.43
N PRO A 33 -1.26 -2.65 3.26
CA PRO A 33 -0.30 -2.23 2.24
C PRO A 33 -0.64 -0.85 1.65
N GLN A 34 0.41 -0.13 1.24
CA GLN A 34 0.32 1.08 0.44
C GLN A 34 0.94 0.80 -0.94
N ILE A 35 0.22 1.14 -2.00
CA ILE A 35 0.68 0.96 -3.38
C ILE A 35 0.82 2.30 -4.10
N TYR A 36 1.81 2.41 -4.99
CA TYR A 36 2.08 3.60 -5.79
C TYR A 36 1.80 3.30 -7.27
N ILE A 37 0.59 3.64 -7.72
CA ILE A 37 0.15 3.33 -9.09
C ILE A 37 0.68 4.33 -10.13
N THR A 38 1.05 5.54 -9.70
CA THR A 38 1.68 6.55 -10.55
C THR A 38 2.62 7.46 -9.76
N ASN A 39 3.68 7.92 -10.43
CA ASN A 39 4.53 9.00 -9.93
C ASN A 39 4.09 10.37 -10.48
N ARG A 40 3.13 10.43 -11.41
CA ARG A 40 2.63 11.67 -12.00
C ARG A 40 2.03 12.55 -10.90
N CYS A 41 2.42 13.82 -10.87
CA CYS A 41 1.91 14.80 -9.90
C CYS A 41 1.72 16.13 -10.62
N ASN A 42 0.63 16.83 -10.33
CA ASN A 42 0.37 18.18 -10.81
C ASN A 42 0.91 19.27 -9.86
N LEU A 43 1.57 18.88 -8.77
CA LEU A 43 2.17 19.76 -7.78
C LEU A 43 3.67 19.54 -7.66
N ASN A 44 4.37 20.53 -7.09
CA ASN A 44 5.81 20.48 -6.79
C ASN A 44 6.08 20.95 -5.36
N CYS A 45 5.50 20.25 -4.39
CA CYS A 45 5.57 20.64 -2.97
C CYS A 45 7.02 20.61 -2.47
N SER A 46 7.47 21.67 -1.80
CA SER A 46 8.84 21.80 -1.27
C SER A 46 9.22 20.77 -0.22
N PHE A 47 8.23 20.15 0.42
CA PHE A 47 8.39 19.10 1.43
C PHE A 47 8.18 17.68 0.88
N CYS A 48 8.02 17.51 -0.43
CA CYS A 48 7.71 16.21 -1.02
C CYS A 48 8.93 15.27 -0.93
N SER A 49 8.79 14.15 -0.21
CA SER A 49 9.79 13.08 -0.16
C SER A 49 9.96 12.32 -1.48
N CYS A 50 9.11 12.60 -2.48
CA CYS A 50 9.07 11.94 -3.78
C CYS A 50 9.36 12.91 -4.93
N SER A 51 9.94 14.09 -4.65
CA SER A 51 10.26 15.12 -5.66
C SER A 51 11.09 14.56 -6.81
N ASP A 52 12.10 13.76 -6.48
CA ASP A 52 13.14 13.31 -7.41
C ASP A 52 12.77 12.01 -8.16
N ARG A 53 11.56 11.49 -7.95
CA ARG A 53 11.09 10.30 -8.66
C ARG A 53 10.76 10.62 -10.12
N GLN A 54 11.04 9.66 -11.00
CA GLN A 54 10.66 9.73 -12.40
C GLN A 54 9.12 9.78 -12.54
N LYS A 55 8.59 10.95 -12.93
CA LYS A 55 7.15 11.25 -12.97
C LYS A 55 6.37 10.51 -14.06
N THR A 56 7.07 9.88 -15.01
CA THR A 56 6.48 9.10 -16.11
C THR A 56 6.25 7.62 -15.76
N LEU A 57 6.69 7.17 -14.59
CA LEU A 57 6.45 5.80 -14.15
C LEU A 57 5.02 5.65 -13.62
N GLU A 58 4.28 4.72 -14.22
CA GLU A 58 2.93 4.35 -13.86
C GLU A 58 2.76 2.84 -14.10
N MET A 59 1.94 2.21 -13.28
CA MET A 59 1.57 0.80 -13.44
C MET A 59 0.44 0.71 -14.45
N LYS A 60 0.42 -0.33 -15.28
CA LYS A 60 -0.76 -0.66 -16.09
C LYS A 60 -1.87 -1.19 -15.19
N PHE A 61 -3.12 -1.03 -15.61
CA PHE A 61 -4.26 -1.57 -14.86
C PHE A 61 -4.11 -3.07 -14.52
N ASP A 62 -3.64 -3.89 -15.45
CA ASP A 62 -3.44 -5.33 -15.22
C ASP A 62 -2.38 -5.62 -14.14
N GLU A 63 -1.32 -4.80 -14.07
CA GLU A 63 -0.30 -4.93 -13.02
C GLU A 63 -0.84 -4.52 -11.65
N VAL A 64 -1.68 -3.47 -11.61
CA VAL A 64 -2.36 -3.05 -10.38
C VAL A 64 -3.30 -4.14 -9.90
N LYS A 65 -4.05 -4.76 -10.82
CA LYS A 65 -4.94 -5.88 -10.53
C LYS A 65 -4.19 -7.06 -9.91
N GLU A 66 -3.11 -7.49 -10.56
CA GLU A 66 -2.28 -8.60 -10.08
C GLU A 66 -1.74 -8.34 -8.66
N VAL A 67 -1.27 -7.11 -8.40
CA VAL A 67 -0.79 -6.72 -7.07
C VAL A 67 -1.91 -6.75 -6.03
N ILE A 68 -3.11 -6.27 -6.37
CA ILE A 68 -4.27 -6.32 -5.46
C ILE A 68 -4.63 -7.76 -5.11
N ASP A 69 -4.68 -8.65 -6.10
CA ASP A 69 -4.99 -10.07 -5.90
C ASP A 69 -3.96 -10.76 -5.00
N ILE A 70 -2.66 -10.50 -5.22
CA ILE A 70 -1.58 -11.03 -4.36
C ILE A 70 -1.72 -10.54 -2.92
N LEU A 71 -2.06 -9.26 -2.72
CA LEU A 71 -2.19 -8.68 -1.38
C LEU A 71 -3.41 -9.22 -0.65
N GLU A 72 -4.52 -9.40 -1.35
CA GLU A 72 -5.73 -10.01 -0.81
C GLU A 72 -5.49 -11.47 -0.41
N ASP A 73 -4.89 -12.28 -1.30
CA ASP A 73 -4.53 -13.67 -1.03
C ASP A 73 -3.58 -13.80 0.17
N ALA A 74 -2.66 -12.83 0.31
CA ALA A 74 -1.77 -12.76 1.46
C ALA A 74 -2.53 -12.45 2.77
N GLY A 75 -3.72 -11.84 2.71
CA GLY A 75 -4.57 -11.52 3.86
C GLY A 75 -4.63 -10.03 4.21
N ALA A 76 -4.31 -9.14 3.28
CA ALA A 76 -4.54 -7.70 3.44
C ALA A 76 -6.02 -7.42 3.71
N LYS A 77 -6.29 -6.43 4.57
CA LYS A 77 -7.65 -6.01 4.96
C LYS A 77 -8.04 -4.66 4.42
N ALA A 78 -7.06 -3.87 3.99
CA ALA A 78 -7.26 -2.57 3.38
C ALA A 78 -6.04 -2.23 2.54
N ILE A 79 -6.23 -1.47 1.48
CA ILE A 79 -5.15 -1.00 0.61
C ILE A 79 -5.23 0.52 0.56
N THR A 80 -4.12 1.21 0.80
CA THR A 80 -4.02 2.63 0.47
C THR A 80 -3.43 2.77 -0.92
N ILE A 81 -4.24 3.31 -1.83
CA ILE A 81 -3.72 3.84 -3.09
C ILE A 81 -3.12 5.20 -2.79
N SER A 82 -1.83 5.31 -3.00
CA SER A 82 -1.11 6.56 -2.92
C SER A 82 -0.33 6.74 -4.22
N GLY A 83 0.50 7.77 -4.27
CA GLY A 83 1.41 7.97 -5.37
C GLY A 83 2.83 8.19 -4.87
N GLY A 84 3.80 7.96 -5.75
CA GLY A 84 4.98 8.83 -5.76
C GLY A 84 4.66 10.24 -6.28
N GLY A 85 3.41 10.44 -6.74
CA GLY A 85 2.77 11.71 -7.07
C GLY A 85 1.32 11.75 -6.57
N GLU A 86 0.39 12.19 -7.42
CA GLU A 86 -1.05 12.29 -7.13
C GLU A 86 -1.79 11.09 -7.77
N PRO A 87 -2.32 10.14 -6.97
CA PRO A 87 -2.97 8.93 -7.49
C PRO A 87 -4.18 9.21 -8.40
N LEU A 88 -4.92 10.31 -8.16
CA LEU A 88 -6.07 10.67 -8.97
C LEU A 88 -5.72 11.08 -10.42
N LEU A 89 -4.44 11.27 -10.73
CA LEU A 89 -3.97 11.53 -12.10
C LEU A 89 -3.68 10.26 -12.91
N HIS A 90 -3.84 9.08 -12.32
CA HIS A 90 -3.72 7.83 -13.07
C HIS A 90 -4.85 7.72 -14.12
N PRO A 91 -4.55 7.46 -15.40
CA PRO A 91 -5.56 7.49 -16.47
C PRO A 91 -6.69 6.46 -16.28
N GLU A 92 -6.41 5.37 -15.56
CA GLU A 92 -7.36 4.30 -15.28
C GLU A 92 -7.80 4.26 -13.81
N ILE A 93 -7.69 5.37 -13.07
CA ILE A 93 -8.02 5.40 -11.63
C ILE A 93 -9.43 4.88 -11.32
N ASN A 94 -10.43 5.23 -12.13
CA ASN A 94 -11.80 4.77 -11.93
C ASN A 94 -11.89 3.25 -12.06
N LYS A 95 -11.25 2.65 -13.08
CA LYS A 95 -11.21 1.19 -13.24
C LYS A 95 -10.57 0.49 -12.05
N ILE A 96 -9.51 1.09 -11.48
CA ILE A 96 -8.83 0.56 -10.30
C ILE A 96 -9.76 0.60 -9.08
N ILE A 97 -10.47 1.71 -8.86
CA ILE A 97 -11.44 1.84 -7.77
C ILE A 97 -12.57 0.83 -7.93
N ASP A 98 -13.15 0.73 -9.14
CA ASP A 98 -14.22 -0.23 -9.47
C ASP A 98 -13.76 -1.67 -9.19
N TYR A 99 -12.52 -2.01 -9.53
CA TYR A 99 -11.95 -3.33 -9.26
C TYR A 99 -11.85 -3.62 -7.76
N ILE A 100 -11.36 -2.67 -6.97
CA ILE A 100 -11.23 -2.82 -5.51
C ILE A 100 -12.61 -2.93 -4.85
N GLU A 101 -13.58 -2.15 -5.30
CA GLU A 101 -14.96 -2.22 -4.80
C GLU A 101 -15.61 -3.57 -5.14
N PHE A 102 -15.45 -4.05 -6.37
CA PHE A 102 -15.92 -5.37 -6.79
C PHE A 102 -15.37 -6.47 -5.87
N LYS A 103 -14.06 -6.44 -5.58
CA LYS A 103 -13.41 -7.43 -4.71
C LYS A 103 -13.88 -7.35 -3.26
N ASN A 104 -14.08 -6.14 -2.72
CA ASN A 104 -14.64 -5.97 -1.37
C ASN A 104 -16.05 -6.58 -1.25
N ASN A 105 -16.87 -6.51 -2.31
CA ASN A 105 -18.21 -7.08 -2.32
C ASN A 105 -18.21 -8.62 -2.41
N GLU A 106 -17.16 -9.25 -2.93
CA GLU A 106 -17.00 -10.72 -2.94
C GLU A 106 -16.56 -11.29 -1.57
N VAL A 107 -15.99 -10.45 -0.70
CA VAL A 107 -15.34 -10.85 0.57
C VAL A 107 -16.18 -10.45 1.81
N GLY A 108 -17.44 -10.08 1.62
CA GLY A 108 -18.42 -9.80 2.69
C GLY A 108 -18.86 -11.04 3.48
#